data_AF-A0A920B987-F1
#
_entry.id   AF-A0A920B987-F1
#
_cell.length_a   1.000
_cell.length_b   1.000
_cell.length_c   1.000
_cell.angle_alpha   90.00
_cell.angle_beta   90.00
_cell.angle_gamma   90.00
#
_symmetry.space_group_name_H-M   'P 1'
#
loop_
_entity.id
_entity.type
_entity.pdbx_description
1 polymer ?
#
loop_
_entity_poly.entity_id
_entity_poly.type
_entity_poly.pdbx_seq_one_letter_code
_entity_poly.pdbx_strand_id
1 'polypeptide(L)' 'MRKKLKIINKLGLHARASSKFVEVTNKYKSEIFIEFNDIKVNAKSILDYCLCNFLS' A
#
# COMPACT_ATOMS: atom_id res chain seq x y z
N MET A 1 -10.18 3.87 -12.10
CA MET A 1 -9.34 5.09 -11.98
C MET A 1 -7.95 4.68 -11.54
N ARG A 2 -6.88 5.19 -12.16
CA ARG A 2 -5.48 4.94 -11.76
C ARG A 2 -4.79 6.29 -11.53
N LYS A 3 -3.99 6.39 -10.47
CA LYS A 3 -3.24 7.61 -10.14
C LYS A 3 -1.83 7.23 -9.71
N LYS A 4 -0.83 7.84 -10.35
CA LYS A 4 0.57 7.70 -9.92
C LYS A 4 0.83 8.69 -8.78
N LEU A 5 1.45 8.20 -7.72
CA LEU A 5 1.79 8.99 -6.54
C LEU A 5 3.26 8.74 -6.22
N LYS A 6 4.00 9.80 -5.87
CA LYS A 6 5.39 9.69 -5.43
C LYS A 6 5.40 9.61 -3.91
N ILE A 7 6.00 8.55 -3.36
CA ILE A 7 6.21 8.44 -1.92
C ILE A 7 7.34 9.42 -1.56
N ILE A 8 6.99 10.46 -0.81
CA ILE A 8 7.92 11.52 -0.39
C ILE A 8 8.59 11.21 0.95
N ASN A 9 8.15 10.17 1.65
CA ASN A 9 8.69 9.84 2.96
C ASN A 9 10.04 9.14 2.80
N LYS A 10 11.09 9.68 3.44
CA LYS A 10 12.49 9.21 3.28
C LYS A 10 12.73 7.77 3.74
N LEU A 11 11.97 7.34 4.73
CA LEU A 11 12.02 5.98 5.23
C LEU A 11 11.03 5.05 4.47
N GLY A 12 10.21 5.62 3.58
CA GLY A 12 9.12 4.93 2.88
C GLY A 12 7.79 4.83 3.63
N LEU A 13 6.94 3.94 3.15
CA LEU A 13 5.61 3.64 3.67
C LEU A 13 5.80 2.55 4.77
N HIS A 14 5.59 2.84 6.05
CA HIS A 14 5.95 1.87 7.13
C HIS A 14 4.76 1.05 7.54
N ALA A 15 4.99 -0.01 8.32
CA ALA A 15 3.95 -0.78 9.03
C ALA A 15 2.79 0.11 9.54
N ARG A 16 3.10 1.21 10.25
CA ARG A 16 2.09 2.14 10.78
C ARG A 16 1.27 2.88 9.73
N ALA A 17 1.88 3.27 8.60
CA ALA A 17 1.17 3.92 7.49
C ALA A 17 0.38 2.91 6.65
N SER A 18 0.93 1.69 6.49
CA SER A 18 0.29 0.57 5.81
C SER A 18 -0.97 0.11 6.53
N SER A 19 -0.93 -0.08 7.86
CA SER A 19 -2.11 -0.51 8.62
C SER A 19 -3.25 0.52 8.53
N LYS A 20 -2.94 1.82 8.59
CA LYS A 20 -3.94 2.88 8.35
C LYS A 20 -4.50 2.83 6.93
N PHE A 21 -3.66 2.53 5.94
CA PHE A 21 -4.09 2.42 4.55
C PHE A 21 -5.00 1.21 4.34
N VAL A 22 -4.67 0.05 4.93
CA VAL A 22 -5.51 -1.16 4.93
C VAL A 22 -6.85 -0.89 5.61
N GLU A 23 -6.84 -0.22 6.77
CA GLU A 23 -8.08 0.16 7.48
C GLU A 23 -8.99 1.04 6.61
N VAL A 24 -8.43 2.04 5.93
CA VAL A 24 -9.18 2.92 5.04
C VAL A 24 -9.71 2.15 3.83
N THR A 25 -8.90 1.31 3.21
CA THR A 25 -9.31 0.54 2.01
C THR A 25 -10.34 -0.53 2.33
N ASN A 26 -10.34 -1.09 3.55
CA ASN A 26 -11.38 -2.01 4.02
C ASN A 26 -12.75 -1.33 4.21
N LYS A 27 -12.81 -0.01 4.42
CA LYS A 27 -14.08 0.73 4.49
C LYS A 27 -14.79 0.84 3.13
N TYR A 28 -14.10 0.58 2.03
CA TYR A 28 -14.66 0.62 0.68
C TYR A 28 -14.90 -0.78 0.13
N LYS A 29 -16.06 -1.00 -0.51
CA LYS A 29 -16.36 -2.28 -1.19
C LYS A 29 -15.49 -2.52 -2.43
N SER A 30 -15.01 -1.46 -3.07
CA SER A 30 -14.17 -1.53 -4.28
C SER A 30 -12.87 -2.28 -4.04
N GLU A 31 -12.38 -2.98 -5.06
CA GLU A 31 -11.04 -3.55 -5.05
C GLU A 31 -10.00 -2.47 -5.34
N ILE A 32 -8.98 -2.40 -4.49
CA ILE A 32 -7.93 -1.39 -4.57
C ILE A 32 -6.61 -2.15 -4.71
N PHE A 33 -5.82 -1.77 -5.71
CA PHE A 33 -4.54 -2.39 -6.02
C PHE A 33 -3.45 -1.34 -6.00
N ILE A 34 -2.28 -1.73 -5.49
CA ILE A 34 -1.05 -0.95 -5.56
C ILE A 34 -0.07 -1.70 -6.46
N GLU A 35 0.67 -0.95 -7.27
CA GLU A 35 1.68 -1.48 -8.16
C GLU A 35 3.00 -0.78 -7.83
N PHE A 36 4.03 -1.57 -7.50
CA PHE A 36 5.37 -1.09 -7.17
C PHE A 36 6.40 -2.05 -7.74
N ASN A 37 7.38 -1.53 -8.50
CA ASN A 37 8.42 -2.34 -9.16
C ASN A 37 7.84 -3.57 -9.91
N ASP A 38 6.81 -3.34 -10.73
CA ASP A 38 6.07 -4.37 -11.48
C ASP A 38 5.33 -5.43 -10.63
N ILE A 39 5.33 -5.27 -9.31
CA ILE A 39 4.58 -6.13 -8.39
C ILE A 39 3.26 -5.46 -8.07
N LYS A 40 2.16 -6.11 -8.46
CA LYS A 40 0.80 -5.70 -8.15
C LYS A 40 0.30 -6.42 -6.90
N VAL A 41 -0.10 -5.67 -5.89
CA VAL A 41 -0.62 -6.19 -4.62
C VAL A 41 -2.01 -5.66 -4.30
N ASN A 42 -2.80 -6.49 -3.63
CA ASN A 42 -4.12 -6.09 -3.14
C ASN A 42 -3.94 -5.26 -1.86
N ALA A 43 -4.55 -4.07 -1.88
CA ALA A 43 -4.47 -3.15 -0.78
C ALA A 43 -5.16 -3.59 0.51
N LYS A 44 -6.11 -4.52 0.43
CA LYS A 44 -6.94 -4.91 1.57
C LYS A 44 -6.32 -5.96 2.48
N SER A 45 -5.33 -6.72 2.01
CA SER A 45 -4.91 -7.94 2.71
C SER A 45 -3.40 -8.22 2.70
N ILE A 46 -2.67 -7.76 1.70
CA ILE A 46 -1.24 -8.10 1.50
C ILE A 46 -0.32 -6.89 1.68
N LEU A 47 -0.90 -5.69 1.74
CA LEU A 47 -0.11 -4.46 1.84
C LEU A 47 0.80 -4.44 3.07
N ASP A 48 0.36 -4.93 4.23
CA ASP A 48 1.22 -4.92 5.42
C ASP A 48 2.49 -5.77 5.24
N TYR A 49 2.37 -6.97 4.66
CA TYR A 49 3.54 -7.84 4.42
C TYR A 49 4.44 -7.32 3.30
N CYS A 50 3.82 -6.91 2.19
CA CYS A 50 4.57 -6.42 1.03
C CYS A 50 5.37 -5.18 1.41
N LEU A 51 4.77 -4.30 2.20
CA LEU A 51 5.26 -2.95 2.34
C LEU A 51 6.27 -2.79 3.49
N CYS A 52 6.22 -3.67 4.51
CA CYS A 52 7.34 -3.85 5.45
C CYS A 52 8.63 -4.36 4.76
N ASN A 53 8.51 -5.17 3.70
CA ASN A 53 9.67 -5.77 3.04
C ASN A 53 10.31 -4.92 1.95
N PHE A 54 9.63 -3.90 1.41
CA PHE A 54 10.19 -3.04 0.36
C PHE A 54 11.00 -1.85 0.89
N LEU A 55 11.10 -1.69 2.21
CA LEU A 55 11.68 -0.52 2.86
C LEU A 55 12.69 -0.85 3.96
N SER A 56 13.10 -2.12 4.06
CA SER A 56 14.27 -2.54 4.82
C SER A 56 15.50 -2.58 3.92
#